data_AF-A0A972JSC3-F1
#
_entry.id   AF-A0A972JSC3-F1
#
_cell.length_a   1.000
_cell.length_b   1.000
_cell.length_c   1.000
_cell.angle_alpha   90.00
_cell.angle_beta   90.00
_cell.angle_gamma   90.00
#
_symmetry.space_group_name_H-M   'P 1'
#
loop_
_entity.id
_entity.type
_entity.pdbx_description
1 polymer ?
#
loop_
_entity_poly.entity_id
_entity_poly.type
_entity_poly.pdbx_seq_one_letter_code
_entity_poly.pdbx_strand_id
1 'polypeptide(L)'
;MYIRWIVRKHKNAAVADVAFHDAYLVESYRDERDNPRQRTICYLGNIRQISGQFPSIERELFFLRADRILAGVPDISGDDRLEIAEMLRQKVPALTPDEVMEAFRNNLRWYVNWWRERGATPTRDELFEMIDEAEDAVGPM
;
A
#
# COMPACT_ATOMS: atom_id res chain seq x y z
N MET A 1 -18.58 7.12 3.63
CA MET A 1 -18.14 6.38 2.41
C MET A 1 -17.75 4.96 2.80
N TYR A 2 -17.42 4.07 1.86
CA TYR A 2 -16.87 2.74 2.21
C TYR A 2 -15.91 2.21 1.13
N ILE A 3 -15.13 1.20 1.50
CA ILE A 3 -14.20 0.53 0.58
C ILE A 3 -14.85 -0.71 -0.01
N ARG A 4 -15.04 -0.70 -1.32
CA ARG A 4 -15.42 -1.89 -2.08
C ARG A 4 -14.16 -2.63 -2.52
N TRP A 5 -14.06 -3.88 -2.07
CA TRP A 5 -13.01 -4.80 -2.50
C TRP A 5 -13.51 -5.70 -3.61
N ILE A 6 -12.84 -5.67 -4.76
CA ILE A 6 -13.05 -6.64 -5.84
C ILE A 6 -11.90 -7.65 -5.78
N VAL A 7 -12.24 -8.92 -5.58
CA VAL A 7 -11.26 -10.01 -5.47
C VAL A 7 -11.31 -10.86 -6.72
N ARG A 8 -10.16 -11.00 -7.40
CA ARG A 8 -10.01 -11.80 -8.62
C ARG A 8 -8.95 -12.86 -8.41
N LYS A 9 -9.25 -14.13 -8.74
CA LYS A 9 -8.25 -15.18 -8.74
C LYS A 9 -7.44 -15.16 -10.05
N HIS A 10 -6.21 -15.64 -10.01
CA HIS A 10 -5.46 -15.91 -11.22
C HIS A 10 -6.23 -16.89 -12.12
N LYS A 11 -6.22 -16.65 -13.45
CA LYS A 11 -6.96 -17.48 -14.42
C LYS A 11 -6.57 -18.97 -14.34
N ASN A 12 -5.30 -19.22 -13.99
CA ASN A 12 -4.76 -20.56 -13.74
C ASN A 12 -4.49 -20.75 -12.25
N ALA A 13 -5.56 -20.75 -11.44
CA ALA A 13 -5.45 -20.90 -9.98
C ALA A 13 -4.82 -22.25 -9.56
N ALA A 14 -4.82 -23.26 -10.44
CA ALA A 14 -4.15 -24.55 -10.20
C ALA A 14 -2.61 -24.46 -10.28
N VAL A 15 -2.06 -23.39 -10.85
CA VAL A 15 -0.61 -23.22 -11.09
C VAL A 15 -0.03 -22.09 -10.24
N ALA A 16 -0.84 -21.09 -9.90
CA ALA A 16 -0.42 -19.95 -9.09
C ALA A 16 -1.50 -19.65 -8.05
N ASP A 17 -1.15 -19.84 -6.77
CA ASP A 17 -1.99 -19.47 -5.64
C ASP A 17 -1.88 -17.96 -5.38
N VAL A 18 -2.53 -17.20 -6.28
CA VAL A 18 -2.52 -15.74 -6.26
C VAL A 18 -3.94 -15.20 -6.43
N ALA A 19 -4.31 -14.30 -5.52
CA ALA A 19 -5.51 -13.48 -5.61
C ALA A 19 -5.14 -12.00 -5.68
N PHE A 20 -5.89 -11.26 -6.49
CA PHE A 20 -5.75 -9.82 -6.68
C PHE A 20 -6.88 -9.13 -5.93
N HIS A 21 -6.55 -8.17 -5.07
CA HIS A 21 -7.51 -7.38 -4.30
C HIS A 21 -7.46 -5.94 -4.77
N ASP A 22 -8.49 -5.52 -5.49
CA ASP A 22 -8.65 -4.15 -5.99
C ASP A 22 -9.54 -3.36 -5.02
N ALA A 23 -9.04 -2.21 -4.54
CA ALA A 23 -9.74 -1.33 -3.61
C ALA A 23 -10.36 -0.12 -4.34
N TYR A 24 -11.65 0.12 -4.11
CA TYR A 24 -12.37 1.27 -4.64
C TYR A 24 -13.04 2.03 -3.50
N LEU A 25 -12.88 3.35 -3.46
CA LEU A 25 -13.67 4.22 -2.59
C LEU A 25 -15.03 4.44 -3.23
N VAL A 26 -16.09 4.13 -2.50
CA VAL A 26 -17.48 4.23 -2.97
C VAL A 26 -18.28 5.09 -2.01
N GLU A 27 -19.11 5.96 -2.58
CA GLU A 27 -20.09 6.74 -1.87
C GLU A 27 -21.49 6.18 -2.10
N SER A 28 -22.29 6.11 -1.04
CA SER A 28 -23.72 5.82 -1.14
C SER A 28 -24.50 7.12 -0.97
N TYR A 29 -25.48 7.35 -1.83
CA TYR A 29 -26.34 8.53 -1.81
C TYR A 29 -27.75 8.14 -2.22
N ARG A 30 -28.72 9.05 -2.07
CA ARG A 30 -30.08 8.87 -2.58
C ARG A 30 -30.32 9.79 -3.76
N ASP A 31 -30.99 9.29 -4.79
CA ASP A 31 -31.39 10.12 -5.93
C ASP A 31 -32.62 11.00 -5.59
N GLU A 32 -33.03 11.87 -6.53
CA GLU A 32 -34.17 12.78 -6.37
C GLU A 32 -35.49 12.07 -6.05
N ARG A 33 -35.58 10.75 -6.31
CA ARG A 33 -36.74 9.91 -6.04
C ARG A 33 -36.54 9.05 -4.79
N ASP A 34 -35.60 9.43 -3.94
CA ASP A 34 -35.21 8.75 -2.70
C ASP A 34 -34.66 7.32 -2.91
N ASN A 35 -34.28 6.91 -4.13
CA ASN A 35 -33.74 5.56 -4.33
C ASN A 35 -32.27 5.49 -3.92
N PRO A 36 -31.81 4.39 -3.29
CA PRO A 36 -30.41 4.19 -2.99
C PRO A 36 -29.57 4.05 -4.27
N ARG A 37 -28.49 4.81 -4.34
CA ARG A 37 -27.50 4.80 -5.41
C ARG A 37 -26.09 4.74 -4.84
N GLN A 38 -25.16 4.34 -5.69
CA GLN A 38 -23.74 4.28 -5.36
C GLN A 38 -22.92 4.78 -6.53
N ARG A 39 -21.86 5.52 -6.22
CA ARG A 39 -20.86 5.94 -7.20
C ARG A 39 -19.46 5.64 -6.71
N THR A 40 -18.59 5.21 -7.62
CA THR A 40 -17.16 5.08 -7.35
C THR A 40 -16.55 6.48 -7.35
N ILE A 41 -15.90 6.84 -6.25
CA ILE A 41 -15.14 8.09 -6.13
C ILE A 41 -13.79 7.92 -6.82
N CYS A 42 -13.02 6.92 -6.39
CA CYS A 42 -11.70 6.64 -6.94
C CYS A 42 -11.29 5.18 -6.76
N TYR A 43 -10.27 4.78 -7.52
CA TYR A 43 -9.56 3.52 -7.35
C TYR A 43 -8.34 3.75 -6.46
N LEU A 44 -8.25 3.03 -5.34
CA LEU A 44 -7.21 3.21 -4.32
C LEU A 44 -5.98 2.33 -4.56
N GLY A 45 -6.06 1.37 -5.48
CA GLY A 45 -4.95 0.51 -5.86
C GLY A 45 -5.26 -0.98 -5.75
N ASN A 46 -4.23 -1.78 -6.02
CA ASN A 46 -4.27 -3.24 -5.97
C ASN A 46 -3.15 -3.76 -5.08
N ILE A 47 -3.46 -4.84 -4.35
CA ILE A 47 -2.49 -5.67 -3.65
C ILE A 47 -2.73 -7.14 -3.99
N ARG A 48 -1.63 -7.90 -4.09
CA ARG A 48 -1.66 -9.34 -4.36
C ARG A 48 -1.59 -10.10 -3.05
N GLN A 49 -2.44 -11.11 -2.94
CA GLN A 49 -2.36 -12.11 -1.89
C GLN A 49 -1.77 -13.38 -2.51
N ILE A 50 -0.64 -13.83 -1.99
CA ILE A 50 0.10 -15.01 -2.47
C ILE A 50 0.09 -16.03 -1.33
N SER A 51 -0.35 -17.25 -1.62
CA SER A 51 -0.45 -18.31 -0.59
C SER A 51 -1.24 -17.87 0.65
N GLY A 52 -2.33 -17.11 0.45
CA GLY A 52 -3.17 -16.59 1.53
C GLY A 52 -2.60 -15.40 2.30
N GLN A 53 -1.40 -14.89 1.97
CA GLN A 53 -0.76 -13.78 2.67
C GLN A 53 -0.55 -12.57 1.78
N PHE A 54 -0.68 -11.37 2.35
CA PHE A 54 -0.24 -10.14 1.68
C PHE A 54 1.27 -9.97 1.92
N PRO A 55 2.10 -9.87 0.87
CA PRO A 55 3.55 -9.72 1.04
C PRO A 55 3.88 -8.44 1.83
N SER A 56 4.88 -8.51 2.71
CA SER A 56 5.20 -7.45 3.68
C SER A 56 5.34 -6.06 3.04
N ILE A 57 6.43 -5.79 2.32
CA ILE A 57 6.66 -4.47 1.74
C ILE A 57 5.54 -4.02 0.76
N GLU A 58 4.85 -4.96 0.11
CA GLU A 58 3.73 -4.64 -0.78
C GLU A 58 2.54 -4.03 -0.03
N ARG A 59 2.34 -4.38 1.25
CA ARG A 59 1.31 -3.75 2.10
C ARG A 59 1.58 -2.26 2.25
N GLU A 60 2.77 -1.86 2.68
CA GLU A 60 3.08 -0.45 2.87
C GLU A 60 3.13 0.33 1.55
N LEU A 61 3.65 -0.29 0.48
CA LEU A 61 3.59 0.32 -0.87
C LEU A 61 2.16 0.50 -1.38
N PHE A 62 1.24 -0.38 -1.02
CA PHE A 62 -0.18 -0.20 -1.30
C PHE A 62 -0.75 1.00 -0.52
N PHE A 63 -0.45 1.14 0.77
CA PHE A 63 -0.89 2.29 1.58
C PHE A 63 -0.34 3.62 1.07
N LEU A 64 0.96 3.72 0.80
CA LEU A 64 1.57 4.95 0.28
C LEU A 64 0.94 5.39 -1.04
N ARG A 65 0.58 4.44 -1.91
CA ARG A 65 -0.12 4.73 -3.17
C ARG A 65 -1.56 5.17 -2.92
N ALA A 66 -2.29 4.48 -2.03
CA ALA A 66 -3.66 4.83 -1.70
C ALA A 66 -3.75 6.22 -1.07
N ASP A 67 -2.86 6.55 -0.13
CA ASP A 67 -2.77 7.86 0.50
C ASP A 67 -2.49 8.97 -0.52
N ARG A 68 -1.51 8.76 -1.41
CA ARG A 68 -1.23 9.70 -2.50
C ARG A 68 -2.42 9.91 -3.44
N ILE A 69 -3.21 8.87 -3.70
CA ILE A 69 -4.43 8.98 -4.51
C ILE A 69 -5.47 9.81 -3.76
N LEU A 70 -5.74 9.49 -2.49
CA LEU A 70 -6.68 10.23 -1.65
C LEU A 70 -6.30 11.70 -1.51
N ALA A 71 -5.00 11.99 -1.45
CA ALA A 71 -4.48 13.34 -1.41
C ALA A 71 -4.90 14.20 -2.61
N GLY A 72 -5.07 13.56 -3.77
CA GLY A 72 -5.49 14.21 -5.02
C GLY A 72 -7.01 14.18 -5.28
N VAL A 73 -7.83 13.58 -4.43
CA VAL A 73 -9.29 13.58 -4.61
C VAL A 73 -9.88 14.85 -3.99
N PRO A 74 -10.60 15.67 -4.78
CA PRO A 74 -11.31 16.83 -4.24
C PRO A 74 -12.44 16.36 -3.31
N ASP A 75 -12.79 17.19 -2.33
CA ASP A 75 -13.90 16.96 -1.39
C ASP A 75 -13.74 15.78 -0.42
N ILE A 76 -12.52 15.25 -0.25
CA ILE A 76 -12.17 14.35 0.86
C ILE A 76 -11.45 15.14 1.94
N SER A 77 -12.08 15.29 3.11
CA SER A 77 -11.50 15.99 4.26
C SER A 77 -10.34 15.20 4.90
N GLY A 78 -9.57 15.84 5.78
CA GLY A 78 -8.51 15.16 6.53
C GLY A 78 -9.06 14.00 7.38
N ASP A 79 -10.21 14.21 8.04
CA ASP A 79 -10.85 13.19 8.88
C ASP A 79 -11.35 12.01 8.04
N ASP A 80 -11.95 12.27 6.87
CA ASP A 80 -12.36 11.21 5.94
C ASP A 80 -11.15 10.36 5.49
N ARG A 81 -9.98 10.98 5.27
CA ARG A 81 -8.77 10.25 4.89
C ARG A 81 -8.32 9.31 6.00
N LEU A 82 -8.38 9.74 7.26
CA LEU A 82 -8.04 8.89 8.41
C LEU A 82 -9.01 7.71 8.50
N GLU A 83 -10.32 7.94 8.37
CA GLU A 83 -11.32 6.86 8.37
C GLU A 83 -11.10 5.88 7.22
N ILE A 84 -10.79 6.37 6.01
CA ILE A 84 -10.50 5.53 4.85
C ILE A 84 -9.21 4.72 5.08
N ALA A 85 -8.18 5.33 5.64
CA ALA A 85 -6.94 4.64 5.98
C ALA A 85 -7.18 3.52 7.00
N GLU A 86 -8.00 3.74 8.02
CA GLU A 86 -8.42 2.72 8.98
C GLU A 86 -9.18 1.58 8.31
N MET A 87 -10.15 1.88 7.43
CA MET A 87 -10.88 0.86 6.66
C MET A 87 -9.95 0.03 5.76
N LEU A 88 -8.92 0.64 5.17
CA LEU A 88 -7.90 -0.08 4.42
C LEU A 88 -7.10 -1.01 5.34
N ARG A 89 -6.69 -0.53 6.53
CA ARG A 89 -5.90 -1.29 7.52
C ARG A 89 -6.64 -2.50 8.08
N GLN A 90 -7.97 -2.47 8.14
CA GLN A 90 -8.77 -3.63 8.53
C GLN A 90 -8.59 -4.83 7.60
N LYS A 91 -8.39 -4.61 6.29
CA LYS A 91 -8.14 -5.71 5.33
C LYS A 91 -6.66 -5.95 5.08
N VAL A 92 -5.86 -4.90 5.04
CA VAL A 92 -4.43 -4.95 4.79
C VAL A 92 -3.71 -4.43 6.05
N PRO A 93 -3.42 -5.31 7.03
CA PRO A 93 -2.89 -4.86 8.31
C PRO A 93 -1.48 -4.28 8.16
N ALA A 94 -1.12 -3.37 9.06
CA ALA A 94 0.25 -2.87 9.17
C ALA A 94 1.27 -3.99 9.39
N LEU A 95 2.52 -3.70 9.02
CA LEU A 95 3.62 -4.60 9.31
C LEU A 95 3.84 -4.73 10.81
N THR A 96 4.11 -5.95 11.26
CA THR A 96 4.67 -6.16 12.59
C THR A 96 6.15 -5.75 12.59
N PRO A 97 6.76 -5.49 13.77
CA PRO A 97 8.19 -5.17 13.85
C PRO A 97 9.08 -6.21 13.14
N ASP A 98 8.76 -7.49 13.28
CA ASP A 98 9.51 -8.57 12.63
C ASP A 98 9.38 -8.52 11.10
N GLU A 99 8.18 -8.26 10.59
CA GLU A 99 7.92 -8.13 9.16
C GLU A 99 8.62 -6.90 8.56
N VAL A 100 8.72 -5.80 9.31
CA VAL A 100 9.51 -4.61 8.91
C VAL A 100 10.98 -4.98 8.79
N MET A 101 11.55 -5.66 9.79
CA MET A 101 12.96 -6.06 9.77
C MET A 101 13.25 -7.05 8.64
N GLU A 102 12.35 -7.98 8.37
CA GLU A 102 12.47 -8.90 7.24
C GLU A 102 12.39 -8.16 5.90
N ALA A 103 11.39 -7.28 5.73
CA ALA A 103 11.25 -6.46 4.53
C ALA A 103 12.51 -5.62 4.27
N PHE A 104 13.04 -4.97 5.30
CA PHE A 104 14.26 -4.18 5.21
C PHE A 104 15.45 -5.03 4.73
N ARG A 105 15.70 -6.19 5.36
CA ARG A 105 16.80 -7.09 4.98
C ARG A 105 16.68 -7.60 3.55
N ASN A 106 15.46 -7.94 3.11
CA ASN A 106 15.22 -8.41 1.75
C ASN A 106 15.46 -7.30 0.71
N ASN A 107 15.03 -6.07 0.99
CA ASN A 107 15.32 -4.92 0.13
C ASN A 107 16.81 -4.59 0.11
N LEU A 108 17.48 -4.58 1.27
CA LEU A 108 18.93 -4.35 1.36
C LEU A 108 19.72 -5.38 0.54
N ARG A 109 19.32 -6.67 0.58
CA ARG A 109 19.92 -7.71 -0.25
C ARG A 109 19.81 -7.39 -1.74
N TRP A 110 18.65 -6.89 -2.18
CA TRP A 110 18.46 -6.46 -3.56
C TRP A 110 19.37 -5.28 -3.92
N TYR A 111 19.44 -4.24 -3.09
CA TYR A 111 20.34 -3.09 -3.30
C TYR A 111 21.80 -3.52 -3.41
N VAL A 112 22.27 -4.37 -2.48
CA VAL A 112 23.65 -4.91 -2.48
C VAL A 112 23.95 -5.64 -3.78
N ASN A 113 23.03 -6.47 -4.28
CA ASN A 113 23.22 -7.17 -5.55
C ASN A 113 23.27 -6.18 -6.72
N TRP A 114 22.34 -5.23 -6.78
CA TRP A 114 22.28 -4.21 -7.83
C TRP A 114 23.55 -3.37 -7.91
N TRP A 115 24.07 -2.95 -6.75
CA TRP A 115 25.30 -2.16 -6.65
C TRP A 115 26.54 -2.92 -7.12
N ARG A 116 26.65 -4.20 -6.73
CA ARG A 116 27.76 -5.07 -7.14
C ARG A 116 27.81 -5.26 -8.64
N GLU A 117 26.65 -5.47 -9.27
CA GLU A 117 26.55 -5.65 -10.72
C GLU A 117 26.97 -4.40 -11.51
N ARG A 118 26.86 -3.21 -10.90
CA ARG A 118 27.06 -1.91 -11.58
C ARG A 118 28.28 -1.15 -11.10
N GLY A 119 29.06 -1.72 -10.18
CA GLY A 119 30.27 -1.09 -9.64
C GLY A 119 29.99 0.16 -8.79
N ALA A 120 28.78 0.31 -8.27
CA ALA A 120 28.32 1.49 -7.51
C ALA A 120 28.02 1.13 -6.05
N THR A 121 28.87 0.33 -5.42
CA THR A 121 28.67 -0.09 -4.02
C THR A 121 29.07 1.05 -3.09
N PRO A 122 28.14 1.59 -2.28
CA PRO A 122 28.48 2.60 -1.29
C PRO A 122 29.43 2.02 -0.25
N THR A 123 30.27 2.88 0.29
CA THR A 123 31.08 2.61 1.46
C THR A 123 30.19 2.43 2.69
N ARG A 124 30.80 1.93 3.78
CA ARG A 124 30.08 1.77 5.05
C ARG A 124 29.62 3.13 5.61
N ASP A 125 30.46 4.15 5.47
CA ASP A 125 30.17 5.48 6.00
C ASP A 125 29.04 6.14 5.22
N GLU A 126 29.07 6.07 3.87
CA GLU A 126 27.96 6.54 3.02
C GLU A 126 26.62 5.83 3.34
N LEU A 127 26.65 4.54 3.68
CA LEU A 127 25.44 3.81 4.10
C LEU A 127 24.89 4.30 5.45
N PHE A 128 25.76 4.66 6.40
CA PHE A 128 25.32 5.24 7.67
C PHE A 128 24.79 6.66 7.48
N GLU A 129 25.45 7.47 6.67
CA GLU A 129 24.95 8.81 6.31
C GLU A 129 23.55 8.74 5.68
N MET A 130 23.30 7.78 4.76
CA MET A 130 21.96 7.58 4.20
C MET A 130 20.90 7.19 5.25
N ILE A 131 21.29 6.51 6.32
CA ILE A 131 20.38 6.14 7.42
C ILE A 131 20.09 7.38 8.28
N ASP A 132 21.12 8.16 8.60
CA ASP A 132 21.00 9.37 9.40
C ASP A 132 20.14 10.42 8.67
N GLU A 133 20.33 10.59 7.35
CA GLU A 133 19.48 11.46 6.52
C GLU A 133 18.01 11.02 6.50
N ALA A 134 17.76 9.71 6.56
CA ALA A 134 16.40 9.18 6.61
C ALA A 134 15.71 9.46 7.95
N GLU A 135 16.46 9.63 9.04
CA GLU A 135 15.94 10.01 10.35
C GLU A 135 15.45 11.47 10.34
N ASP A 136 16.21 12.38 9.74
CA ASP A 136 15.88 13.81 9.67
C ASP A 136 14.67 14.12 8.76
N ALA A 137 14.42 13.29 7.75
CA ALA A 137 13.24 13.40 6.89
C ALA A 137 11.95 12.86 7.57
N VAL A 138 12.07 12.14 8.69
CA VAL A 138 10.96 11.55 9.47
C VAL A 138 10.72 12.39 10.74
N GLY A 139 10.60 13.71 10.58
CA GLY A 139 10.08 14.64 11.60
C GLY A 139 8.59 14.95 11.37
N PRO A 140 7.81 15.32 12.41
CA PRO A 140 6.38 15.52 12.27
C PRO A 140 6.06 16.68 11.30
N MET A 141 5.24 16.41 10.27
CA MET A 141 4.44 17.44 9.61
C MET A 141 3.17 17.72 10.41
#